data_AF-A0A0H3JUG9-F1
#
_entry.id   AF-A0A0H3JUG9-F1
#
_cell.length_a   1.000
_cell.length_b   1.000
_cell.length_c   1.000
_cell.angle_alpha   90.00
_cell.angle_beta   90.00
_cell.angle_gamma   90.00
#
_symmetry.space_group_name_H-M   'P 1'
#
loop_
_entity.id
_entity.type
_entity.pdbx_description
1 polymer ?
#
loop_
_entity_poly.entity_id
_entity_poly.type
_entity_poly.pdbx_seq_one_letter_code
_entity_poly.pdbx_strand_id
1 'polypeptide(L)'
;MTKIFKISFLILLVVIVSSYYGESFVLADNNPIVNSENGSDNNFESGTIERNQNELYEVGDYSTPLTERVFGKDQRTVVNNILQRPYKQTVLLNMTFSNNRVYKGTGTMIGKDIVLTAAHNVYSKDDKGWAKKIDVYAGVNGQTYTIGKAFSHKFFVSKTWINNAPTKEDIAIIKLNSNLGNKTGYLTLNTHISKGENIEISGFPGDKSDNRQYKGKGKLESFDENEMYYTVDTFSGQSGSAIRDSKNNIIGVHAYGRYNHNSGVRINDLKLDYINYWIGKYRSHPYNKKVKVIKSKYIYWKNIEITKKGDNKLIKKDKAYTAKLYYNIPNGYKYYSLYDEKNRWMGYFNSNDIKVVK
;
A
#
# COMPACT_ATOMS: atom_id res chain seq x y z
N MET A 1 37.45 48.72 24.89
CA MET A 1 37.33 47.37 25.47
C MET A 1 35.86 47.09 25.72
N THR A 2 35.38 46.01 25.13
CA THR A 2 34.01 45.76 24.72
C THR A 2 33.16 45.22 25.89
N LYS A 3 31.98 45.81 26.11
CA LYS A 3 31.01 45.36 27.12
C LYS A 3 30.44 43.98 26.74
N ILE A 4 30.65 43.00 27.60
CA ILE A 4 30.08 41.65 27.50
C ILE A 4 28.64 41.69 28.04
N PHE A 5 27.65 41.56 27.16
CA PHE A 5 26.28 41.24 27.54
C PHE A 5 26.19 39.72 27.79
N LYS A 6 26.05 39.30 29.06
CA LYS A 6 25.57 37.96 29.40
C LYS A 6 24.05 37.95 29.27
N ILE A 7 23.55 37.40 28.17
CA ILE A 7 22.14 37.04 28.03
C ILE A 7 21.95 35.70 28.75
N SER A 8 21.25 35.74 29.88
CA SER A 8 20.73 34.54 30.55
C SER A 8 19.64 33.91 29.70
N PHE A 9 19.91 32.75 29.10
CA PHE A 9 18.89 31.92 28.49
C PHE A 9 18.51 30.81 29.47
N LEU A 10 17.54 31.10 30.33
CA LEU A 10 16.86 30.13 31.16
C LEU A 10 15.73 29.53 30.31
N ILE A 11 16.01 28.48 29.52
CA ILE A 11 14.95 27.62 28.98
C ILE A 11 14.84 26.38 29.87
N LEU A 12 13.79 26.44 30.68
CA LEU A 12 13.15 25.35 31.38
C LEU A 12 12.63 24.32 30.36
N LEU A 13 13.41 23.29 30.01
CA LEU A 13 12.90 22.15 29.24
C LEU A 13 12.37 21.08 30.21
N VAL A 14 11.20 21.33 30.79
CA VAL A 14 10.43 20.30 31.51
C VAL A 14 9.71 19.42 30.49
N VAL A 15 10.18 18.18 30.44
CA VAL A 15 9.48 16.91 30.14
C VAL A 15 8.06 17.03 29.58
N ILE A 16 7.91 16.63 28.32
CA ILE A 16 6.85 15.68 27.93
C ILE A 16 7.50 14.58 27.09
N VAL A 17 7.83 13.46 27.74
CA VAL A 17 7.95 12.17 27.05
C VAL A 17 6.54 11.74 26.66
N SER A 18 6.05 12.26 25.53
CA SER A 18 4.91 11.71 24.79
C SER A 18 5.49 10.98 23.57
N SER A 19 6.34 10.01 23.84
CA SER A 19 6.90 9.15 22.81
C SER A 19 5.88 8.06 22.47
N TYR A 20 5.43 8.13 21.21
CA TYR A 20 4.72 7.10 20.46
C TYR A 20 3.24 6.87 20.78
N TYR A 21 2.48 6.64 19.70
CA TYR A 21 1.04 6.38 19.61
C TYR A 21 0.10 7.60 19.55
N GLY A 22 -0.12 8.06 18.32
CA GLY A 22 -1.48 8.37 17.86
C GLY A 22 -1.67 9.78 17.33
N GLU A 23 -1.25 10.03 16.09
CA GLU A 23 -2.00 10.96 15.24
C GLU A 23 -3.08 10.16 14.52
N SER A 24 -4.30 10.39 14.99
CA SER A 24 -5.58 10.47 14.29
C SER A 24 -5.69 9.81 12.91
N PHE A 25 -6.26 8.61 12.86
CA PHE A 25 -6.89 8.10 11.64
C PHE A 25 -8.33 8.62 11.58
N VAL A 26 -8.66 9.40 10.55
CA VAL A 26 -10.05 9.78 10.25
C VAL A 26 -10.65 8.76 9.27
N LEU A 27 -11.45 7.83 9.80
CA LEU A 27 -12.37 7.03 9.00
C LEU A 27 -13.78 7.60 9.17
N ALA A 28 -14.43 7.85 8.04
CA ALA A 28 -15.84 8.22 7.96
C ALA A 28 -16.59 7.06 7.32
N ASP A 29 -17.70 6.74 7.98
CA ASP A 29 -18.83 5.86 7.69
C ASP A 29 -18.61 4.39 7.33
N ASN A 30 -19.05 3.56 8.28
CA ASN A 30 -19.21 2.13 8.19
C ASN A 30 -20.46 1.81 7.38
N ASN A 31 -20.28 1.34 6.14
CA ASN A 31 -21.27 0.48 5.50
C ASN A 31 -20.59 -0.86 5.17
N PRO A 32 -21.21 -2.00 5.51
CA PRO A 32 -20.69 -3.31 5.12
C PRO A 32 -20.69 -3.41 3.60
N ILE A 33 -19.51 -3.49 3.00
CA ILE A 33 -19.36 -3.73 1.57
C ILE A 33 -19.68 -5.20 1.33
N VAL A 34 -20.88 -5.44 0.81
CA VAL A 34 -21.35 -6.71 0.29
C VAL A 34 -20.37 -7.18 -0.80
N ASN A 35 -19.89 -8.42 -0.69
CA ASN A 35 -19.23 -9.10 -1.80
C ASN A 35 -20.28 -9.29 -2.90
N SER A 36 -20.09 -8.65 -4.04
CA SER A 36 -20.65 -9.14 -5.31
C SER A 36 -19.60 -9.04 -6.40
N GLU A 37 -19.72 -10.02 -7.28
CA GLU A 37 -18.81 -10.48 -8.32
C GLU A 37 -18.43 -9.39 -9.34
N ASN A 38 -17.42 -9.74 -10.16
CA ASN A 38 -16.99 -9.12 -11.41
C ASN A 38 -17.81 -7.89 -11.85
N GLY A 39 -17.15 -6.72 -11.92
CA GLY A 39 -17.75 -5.48 -12.44
C GLY A 39 -18.56 -5.74 -13.71
N SER A 40 -19.85 -5.40 -13.65
CA SER A 40 -20.89 -5.72 -14.64
C SER A 40 -21.41 -4.48 -15.38
N ASP A 41 -20.90 -3.29 -15.06
CA ASP A 41 -21.36 -2.05 -15.69
C ASP A 41 -20.56 -1.76 -16.95
N ASN A 42 -21.18 -2.05 -18.11
CA ASN A 42 -20.60 -1.80 -19.43
C ASN A 42 -20.73 -0.33 -19.87
N ASN A 43 -21.20 0.59 -19.01
CA ASN A 43 -21.24 2.02 -19.31
C ASN A 43 -19.85 2.66 -19.18
N PHE A 44 -19.02 2.34 -20.17
CA PHE A 44 -17.71 2.93 -20.34
C PHE A 44 -17.82 4.43 -20.63
N GLU A 45 -16.92 5.18 -20.03
CA GLU A 45 -16.79 6.62 -20.22
C GLU A 45 -15.46 6.88 -20.89
N SER A 46 -15.51 7.58 -22.04
CA SER A 46 -14.32 7.94 -22.80
C SER A 46 -14.05 9.43 -22.70
N GLY A 47 -12.77 9.81 -22.77
CA GLY A 47 -12.38 11.20 -22.77
C GLY A 47 -10.89 11.39 -23.04
N THR A 48 -10.47 12.64 -23.08
CA THR A 48 -9.07 13.03 -23.22
C THR A 48 -8.43 13.15 -21.85
N ILE A 49 -7.18 12.68 -21.72
CA ILE A 49 -6.37 12.91 -20.53
C ILE A 49 -5.90 14.37 -20.58
N GLU A 50 -6.14 15.12 -19.51
CA GLU A 50 -5.96 16.59 -19.53
C GLU A 50 -4.50 17.04 -19.56
N ARG A 51 -3.57 16.17 -19.12
CA ARG A 51 -2.14 16.46 -19.06
C ARG A 51 -1.39 15.75 -20.16
N ASN A 52 -0.51 16.45 -20.88
CA ASN A 52 0.44 15.82 -21.79
C ASN A 52 1.32 14.84 -21.01
N GLN A 53 1.20 13.56 -21.32
CA GLN A 53 1.84 12.49 -20.57
C GLN A 53 3.37 12.44 -20.78
N ASN A 54 3.88 13.10 -21.82
CA ASN A 54 5.31 13.23 -22.11
C ASN A 54 5.99 14.35 -21.31
N GLU A 55 5.21 15.20 -20.63
CA GLU A 55 5.72 16.29 -19.78
C GLU A 55 5.69 15.96 -18.29
N LEU A 56 5.15 14.79 -17.92
CA LEU A 56 5.04 14.36 -16.54
C LEU A 56 6.36 13.77 -16.05
N TYR A 57 6.67 14.03 -14.79
CA TYR A 57 7.83 13.45 -14.12
C TYR A 57 7.54 11.99 -13.75
N GLU A 58 8.58 11.17 -13.55
CA GLU A 58 8.44 9.87 -12.90
C GLU A 58 8.88 9.96 -11.44
N VAL A 59 8.12 9.33 -10.54
CA VAL A 59 8.52 9.27 -9.13
C VAL A 59 9.68 8.30 -9.02
N GLY A 60 10.76 8.73 -8.39
CA GLY A 60 11.93 7.91 -8.12
C GLY A 60 12.64 8.39 -6.86
N ASP A 61 13.20 7.45 -6.10
CA ASP A 61 14.05 7.78 -4.97
C ASP A 61 15.39 8.30 -5.52
N TYR A 62 15.54 9.63 -5.55
CA TYR A 62 16.73 10.29 -6.08
C TYR A 62 17.98 10.04 -5.22
N SER A 63 17.84 9.34 -4.08
CA SER A 63 18.93 9.07 -3.15
C SER A 63 19.67 7.74 -3.40
N THR A 64 19.18 6.85 -4.29
CA THR A 64 19.86 5.59 -4.63
C THR A 64 19.75 5.22 -6.13
N PRO A 65 20.72 4.48 -6.71
CA PRO A 65 20.74 4.14 -8.14
C PRO A 65 19.77 2.98 -8.47
N LEU A 66 18.52 3.07 -8.00
CA LEU A 66 17.45 2.09 -8.20
C LEU A 66 16.50 2.54 -9.31
N THR A 67 17.00 2.71 -10.54
CA THR A 67 16.14 2.99 -11.69
C THR A 67 15.60 1.70 -12.27
N GLU A 68 14.30 1.66 -12.58
CA GLU A 68 13.68 0.58 -13.36
C GLU A 68 14.40 0.38 -14.70
N ARG A 69 14.54 -0.87 -15.16
CA ARG A 69 15.45 -1.18 -16.27
C ARG A 69 14.86 -2.07 -17.34
N VAL A 70 15.37 -1.82 -18.53
CA VAL A 70 15.35 -2.71 -19.68
C VAL A 70 16.68 -3.47 -19.73
N PHE A 71 16.63 -4.79 -19.91
CA PHE A 71 17.78 -5.68 -19.99
C PHE A 71 18.04 -6.08 -21.45
N GLY A 72 19.19 -5.67 -21.98
CA GLY A 72 19.55 -5.97 -23.36
C GLY A 72 18.55 -5.35 -24.35
N LYS A 73 17.99 -6.18 -25.25
CA LYS A 73 16.96 -5.74 -26.20
C LYS A 73 15.61 -5.67 -25.50
N ASP A 74 14.96 -4.50 -25.55
CA ASP A 74 13.62 -4.28 -25.03
C ASP A 74 12.61 -5.31 -25.57
N GLN A 75 12.04 -6.10 -24.67
CA GLN A 75 11.08 -7.16 -24.95
C GLN A 75 9.63 -6.73 -24.66
N ARG A 76 9.42 -5.49 -24.20
CA ARG A 76 8.07 -5.00 -23.92
C ARG A 76 7.30 -4.85 -25.23
N THR A 77 6.02 -5.19 -25.16
CA THR A 77 5.08 -5.04 -26.28
C THR A 77 3.89 -4.21 -25.85
N VAL A 78 3.30 -3.49 -26.81
CA VAL A 78 2.05 -2.75 -26.57
C VAL A 78 0.93 -3.73 -26.23
N VAL A 79 0.07 -3.35 -25.31
CA VAL A 79 -1.20 -4.03 -25.07
C VAL A 79 -2.19 -3.63 -26.17
N ASN A 80 -2.42 -4.53 -27.14
CA ASN A 80 -3.31 -4.25 -28.26
C ASN A 80 -4.80 -4.21 -27.87
N ASN A 81 -5.22 -5.02 -26.88
CA ASN A 81 -6.60 -5.05 -26.40
C ASN A 81 -6.67 -4.64 -24.91
N ILE A 82 -6.72 -3.33 -24.68
CA ILE A 82 -6.80 -2.73 -23.34
C ILE A 82 -8.12 -3.04 -22.61
N LEU A 83 -9.15 -3.54 -23.31
CA LEU A 83 -10.43 -3.92 -22.72
C LEU A 83 -10.43 -5.37 -22.22
N GLN A 84 -9.41 -6.16 -22.56
CA GLN A 84 -9.30 -7.55 -22.14
C GLN A 84 -8.80 -7.64 -20.68
N ARG A 85 -9.33 -8.58 -19.90
CA ARG A 85 -8.73 -8.96 -18.62
C ARG A 85 -7.36 -9.60 -18.89
N PRO A 86 -6.27 -9.17 -18.22
CA PRO A 86 -6.24 -8.31 -17.04
C PRO A 86 -5.89 -6.83 -17.30
N TYR A 87 -5.75 -6.43 -18.56
CA TYR A 87 -5.28 -5.10 -18.94
C TYR A 87 -6.28 -4.00 -18.59
N LYS A 88 -7.59 -4.28 -18.70
CA LYS A 88 -8.63 -3.33 -18.31
C LYS A 88 -8.63 -2.96 -16.81
N GLN A 89 -7.96 -3.74 -15.96
CA GLN A 89 -7.79 -3.47 -14.53
C GLN A 89 -6.56 -2.63 -14.22
N THR A 90 -5.64 -2.45 -15.16
CA THR A 90 -4.49 -1.56 -14.99
C THR A 90 -4.90 -0.11 -15.26
N VAL A 91 -4.49 0.79 -14.39
CA VAL A 91 -4.85 2.21 -14.45
C VAL A 91 -3.60 3.09 -14.48
N LEU A 92 -3.68 4.17 -15.27
CA LEU A 92 -2.69 5.24 -15.28
C LEU A 92 -2.95 6.17 -14.11
N LEU A 93 -1.88 6.60 -13.43
CA LEU A 93 -1.94 7.54 -12.32
C LEU A 93 -1.23 8.85 -12.70
N ASN A 94 -1.96 9.96 -12.66
CA ASN A 94 -1.36 11.30 -12.69
C ASN A 94 -1.39 11.89 -11.27
N MET A 95 -0.23 11.99 -10.65
CA MET A 95 -0.06 12.22 -9.21
C MET A 95 0.46 13.62 -8.98
N THR A 96 -0.37 14.51 -8.45
CA THR A 96 0.04 15.87 -8.09
C THR A 96 0.57 15.89 -6.67
N PHE A 97 1.87 16.16 -6.50
CA PHE A 97 2.52 16.20 -5.19
C PHE A 97 2.57 17.59 -4.58
N SER A 98 3.02 17.66 -3.33
CA SER A 98 3.05 18.91 -2.56
C SER A 98 4.04 19.94 -3.11
N ASN A 99 5.03 19.50 -3.89
CA ASN A 99 5.91 20.35 -4.70
C ASN A 99 5.24 20.94 -5.97
N ASN A 100 3.94 20.70 -6.18
CA ASN A 100 3.14 21.11 -7.34
C ASN A 100 3.56 20.48 -8.69
N ARG A 101 4.46 19.50 -8.69
CA ARG A 101 4.75 18.69 -9.87
C ARG A 101 3.71 17.60 -10.03
N VAL A 102 3.50 17.20 -11.28
CA VAL A 102 2.64 16.07 -11.64
C VAL A 102 3.52 14.95 -12.13
N TYR A 103 3.36 13.79 -11.50
CA TYR A 103 4.10 12.59 -11.81
C TYR A 103 3.20 11.54 -12.44
N LYS A 104 3.81 10.63 -13.20
CA LYS A 104 3.16 9.48 -13.84
C LYS A 104 3.52 8.19 -13.12
N GLY A 105 2.54 7.31 -12.97
CA GLY A 105 2.70 6.00 -12.35
C GLY A 105 1.62 5.03 -12.81
N THR A 106 1.68 3.80 -12.30
CA THR A 106 0.72 2.74 -12.62
C THR A 106 0.04 2.23 -11.35
N GLY A 107 -1.22 1.83 -11.47
CA GLY A 107 -1.94 1.09 -10.43
C GLY A 107 -2.75 -0.07 -11.01
N THR A 108 -3.32 -0.89 -10.14
CA THR A 108 -4.21 -2.00 -10.53
C THR A 108 -5.45 -2.03 -9.64
N MET A 109 -6.62 -2.15 -10.26
CA MET A 109 -7.90 -2.27 -9.54
C MET A 109 -7.98 -3.61 -8.79
N ILE A 110 -8.21 -3.54 -7.47
CA ILE A 110 -8.38 -4.72 -6.59
C ILE A 110 -9.73 -4.72 -5.85
N GLY A 111 -10.60 -3.76 -6.16
CA GLY A 111 -11.97 -3.67 -5.64
C GLY A 111 -12.77 -2.60 -6.37
N LYS A 112 -14.04 -2.41 -5.98
CA LYS A 112 -14.96 -1.46 -6.63
C LYS A 112 -14.41 -0.04 -6.68
N ASP A 113 -13.73 0.40 -5.64
CA ASP A 113 -13.18 1.75 -5.46
C ASP A 113 -11.73 1.72 -4.96
N ILE A 114 -11.00 0.63 -5.22
CA ILE A 114 -9.69 0.36 -4.61
C ILE A 114 -8.63 0.08 -5.69
N VAL A 115 -7.57 0.87 -5.68
CA VAL A 115 -6.37 0.69 -6.51
C VAL A 115 -5.20 0.29 -5.63
N LEU A 116 -4.48 -0.76 -6.03
CA LEU A 116 -3.17 -1.15 -5.51
C LEU A 116 -2.07 -0.48 -6.34
N THR A 117 -1.05 0.07 -5.68
CA THR A 117 0.09 0.72 -6.35
C THR A 117 1.33 0.73 -5.42
N ALA A 118 2.43 1.32 -5.87
CA ALA A 118 3.62 1.56 -5.05
C ALA A 118 3.35 2.66 -4.01
N ALA A 119 4.01 2.62 -2.85
CA ALA A 119 3.84 3.64 -1.83
C ALA A 119 4.47 4.98 -2.20
N HIS A 120 5.56 4.99 -2.97
CA HIS A 120 6.12 6.24 -3.46
C HIS A 120 5.17 7.01 -4.39
N ASN A 121 4.24 6.33 -5.08
CA ASN A 121 3.20 6.97 -5.89
C ASN A 121 2.20 7.81 -5.07
N VAL A 122 2.09 7.57 -3.76
CA VAL A 122 1.14 8.28 -2.87
C VAL A 122 1.83 9.09 -1.77
N TYR A 123 3.03 8.69 -1.34
CA TYR A 123 3.84 9.38 -0.34
C TYR A 123 5.32 9.26 -0.67
N SER A 124 5.98 10.41 -0.86
CA SER A 124 7.41 10.51 -1.15
C SER A 124 7.99 11.66 -0.34
N LYS A 125 9.03 11.40 0.45
CA LYS A 125 9.71 12.46 1.23
C LYS A 125 10.39 13.48 0.33
N ASP A 126 10.96 13.01 -0.77
CA ASP A 126 11.64 13.83 -1.75
C ASP A 126 10.66 14.80 -2.42
N ASP A 127 9.41 14.36 -2.62
CA ASP A 127 8.32 15.14 -3.22
C ASP A 127 7.43 15.86 -2.20
N LYS A 128 7.98 16.07 -0.98
CA LYS A 128 7.37 16.84 0.12
C LYS A 128 6.14 16.19 0.76
N GLY A 129 6.13 14.86 0.85
CA GLY A 129 5.18 14.08 1.63
C GLY A 129 4.07 13.47 0.77
N TRP A 130 2.81 13.69 1.17
CA TRP A 130 1.66 13.09 0.50
C TRP A 130 1.39 13.72 -0.88
N ALA A 131 0.93 12.90 -1.81
CA ALA A 131 0.22 13.37 -2.99
C ALA A 131 -1.00 14.20 -2.55
N LYS A 132 -1.25 15.34 -3.19
CA LYS A 132 -2.45 16.17 -2.96
C LYS A 132 -3.67 15.59 -3.66
N LYS A 133 -3.46 15.01 -4.85
CA LYS A 133 -4.49 14.44 -5.71
C LYS A 133 -3.86 13.44 -6.66
N ILE A 134 -4.56 12.36 -6.94
CA ILE A 134 -4.24 11.44 -8.03
C ILE A 134 -5.46 11.32 -8.93
N ASP A 135 -5.28 11.64 -10.21
CA ASP A 135 -6.26 11.32 -11.25
C ASP A 135 -5.98 9.92 -11.78
N VAL A 136 -7.01 9.09 -11.84
CA VAL A 136 -6.92 7.66 -12.19
C VAL A 136 -7.69 7.42 -13.48
N TYR A 137 -7.01 6.90 -14.50
CA TYR A 137 -7.59 6.67 -15.82
C TYR A 137 -7.53 5.18 -16.18
N ALA A 138 -8.66 4.62 -16.63
CA ALA A 138 -8.77 3.24 -17.07
C ALA A 138 -9.02 3.13 -18.57
N GLY A 139 -8.43 2.10 -19.19
CA GLY A 139 -8.52 1.89 -20.63
C GLY A 139 -7.81 2.97 -21.43
N VAL A 140 -6.58 3.31 -21.01
CA VAL A 140 -5.76 4.34 -21.66
C VAL A 140 -5.17 3.82 -22.96
N ASN A 141 -5.34 4.60 -24.02
CA ASN A 141 -4.71 4.39 -25.32
C ASN A 141 -4.26 5.76 -25.87
N GLY A 142 -2.99 6.08 -25.68
CA GLY A 142 -2.45 7.39 -25.98
C GLY A 142 -2.98 8.47 -25.05
N GLN A 143 -3.38 9.61 -25.62
CA GLN A 143 -3.89 10.76 -24.85
C GLN A 143 -5.37 10.60 -24.46
N THR A 144 -5.95 9.41 -24.61
CA THR A 144 -7.37 9.14 -24.31
C THR A 144 -7.53 8.00 -23.32
N TYR A 145 -8.65 7.99 -22.62
CA TYR A 145 -9.13 6.86 -21.82
C TYR A 145 -10.49 6.42 -22.36
N THR A 146 -10.80 5.13 -22.23
CA THR A 146 -12.01 4.54 -22.84
C THR A 146 -12.91 3.79 -21.87
N ILE A 147 -12.46 3.50 -20.64
CA ILE A 147 -13.28 2.80 -19.63
C ILE A 147 -13.85 3.79 -18.61
N GLY A 148 -13.00 4.69 -18.12
CA GLY A 148 -13.46 5.75 -17.24
C GLY A 148 -12.33 6.43 -16.46
N LYS A 149 -12.72 7.45 -15.71
CA LYS A 149 -11.86 8.26 -14.87
C LYS A 149 -12.37 8.28 -13.43
N ALA A 150 -11.47 8.34 -12.47
CA ALA A 150 -11.77 8.56 -11.06
C ALA A 150 -10.71 9.42 -10.40
N PHE A 151 -10.96 9.81 -9.16
CA PHE A 151 -10.04 10.61 -8.36
C PHE A 151 -9.73 9.93 -7.04
N SER A 152 -8.52 10.13 -6.52
CA SER A 152 -8.16 9.73 -5.16
C SER A 152 -9.07 10.41 -4.14
N HIS A 153 -9.56 9.62 -3.17
CA HIS A 153 -10.28 10.09 -1.99
C HIS A 153 -9.45 9.89 -0.71
N LYS A 154 -8.79 8.72 -0.57
CA LYS A 154 -7.90 8.43 0.56
C LYS A 154 -6.70 7.61 0.12
N PHE A 155 -5.59 7.76 0.84
CA PHE A 155 -4.37 6.99 0.66
C PHE A 155 -4.08 6.17 1.90
N PHE A 156 -3.50 4.99 1.69
CA PHE A 156 -3.03 4.13 2.77
C PHE A 156 -1.63 3.61 2.46
N VAL A 157 -0.72 3.86 3.39
CA VAL A 157 0.66 3.34 3.42
C VAL A 157 1.01 2.93 4.84
N SER A 158 2.04 2.09 5.00
CA SER A 158 2.49 1.70 6.33
C SER A 158 3.24 2.85 7.01
N LYS A 159 3.21 2.89 8.35
CA LYS A 159 4.03 3.86 9.10
C LYS A 159 5.52 3.65 8.85
N THR A 160 5.92 2.40 8.61
CA THR A 160 7.30 2.04 8.27
C THR A 160 7.74 2.72 6.97
N TRP A 161 6.87 2.75 5.95
CA TRP A 161 7.12 3.52 4.72
C TRP A 161 7.28 5.01 5.00
N ILE A 162 6.33 5.64 5.70
CA ILE A 162 6.39 7.08 6.02
C ILE A 162 7.69 7.44 6.75
N ASN A 163 8.12 6.61 7.69
CA ASN A 163 9.26 6.91 8.54
C ASN A 163 10.60 6.70 7.84
N ASN A 164 10.75 5.63 7.04
CA ASN A 164 12.06 5.18 6.56
C ASN A 164 12.09 4.79 5.08
N ALA A 165 10.96 4.81 4.38
CA ALA A 165 10.80 4.41 2.98
C ALA A 165 11.55 3.13 2.57
N PRO A 166 11.54 2.03 3.35
CA PRO A 166 12.26 0.83 2.95
C PRO A 166 11.54 0.16 1.77
N THR A 167 12.29 -0.31 0.78
CA THR A 167 11.75 -0.89 -0.47
C THR A 167 10.72 -1.99 -0.23
N LYS A 168 10.92 -2.83 0.80
CA LYS A 168 9.98 -3.88 1.24
C LYS A 168 8.61 -3.38 1.74
N GLU A 169 8.45 -2.08 1.96
CA GLU A 169 7.21 -1.41 2.37
C GLU A 169 6.63 -0.53 1.25
N ASP A 170 7.18 -0.57 0.04
CA ASP A 170 6.75 0.25 -1.09
C ASP A 170 5.46 -0.27 -1.74
N ILE A 171 4.39 -0.25 -0.96
CA ILE A 171 3.06 -0.73 -1.35
C ILE A 171 1.99 0.16 -0.72
N ALA A 172 0.98 0.52 -1.51
CA ALA A 172 -0.08 1.41 -1.10
C ALA A 172 -1.43 1.05 -1.67
N ILE A 173 -2.46 1.60 -1.02
CA ILE A 173 -3.83 1.61 -1.51
C ILE A 173 -4.26 3.05 -1.78
N ILE A 174 -4.89 3.26 -2.93
CA ILE A 174 -5.68 4.45 -3.22
C ILE A 174 -7.16 4.04 -3.17
N LYS A 175 -7.92 4.64 -2.26
CA LYS A 175 -9.38 4.59 -2.29
C LYS A 175 -9.90 5.71 -3.17
N LEU A 176 -10.74 5.37 -4.13
CA LEU A 176 -11.30 6.29 -5.11
C LEU A 176 -12.57 6.97 -4.60
N ASN A 177 -12.92 8.10 -5.21
CA ASN A 177 -14.19 8.80 -4.96
C ASN A 177 -15.38 8.21 -5.73
N SER A 178 -15.15 7.24 -6.62
CA SER A 178 -16.17 6.57 -7.43
C SER A 178 -15.85 5.08 -7.58
N ASN A 179 -16.86 4.27 -7.94
CA ASN A 179 -16.73 2.82 -8.08
C ASN A 179 -16.19 2.43 -9.48
N LEU A 180 -15.01 2.94 -9.89
CA LEU A 180 -14.40 2.64 -11.19
C LEU A 180 -14.24 1.12 -11.45
N GLY A 181 -14.06 0.34 -10.39
CA GLY A 181 -13.99 -1.12 -10.39
C GLY A 181 -15.24 -1.83 -10.90
N ASN A 182 -16.39 -1.15 -10.93
CA ASN A 182 -17.61 -1.70 -11.54
C ASN A 182 -17.50 -1.78 -13.06
N LYS A 183 -16.66 -0.92 -13.69
CA LYS A 183 -16.42 -0.90 -15.15
C LYS A 183 -15.20 -1.76 -15.51
N THR A 184 -14.11 -1.59 -14.77
CA THR A 184 -12.85 -2.30 -15.03
C THR A 184 -12.88 -3.75 -14.56
N GLY A 185 -13.72 -4.08 -13.56
CA GLY A 185 -13.51 -5.25 -12.72
C GLY A 185 -12.25 -5.08 -11.86
N TYR A 186 -11.83 -6.14 -11.19
CA TYR A 186 -10.64 -6.11 -10.34
C TYR A 186 -9.92 -7.46 -10.33
N LEU A 187 -8.63 -7.46 -9.99
CA LEU A 187 -7.81 -8.66 -9.90
C LEU A 187 -7.77 -9.21 -8.46
N THR A 188 -7.49 -10.49 -8.34
CA THR A 188 -7.37 -11.19 -7.06
C THR A 188 -5.92 -11.19 -6.60
N LEU A 189 -5.70 -11.08 -5.29
CA LEU A 189 -4.38 -11.21 -4.66
C LEU A 189 -4.04 -12.69 -4.41
N ASN A 190 -2.78 -13.08 -4.57
CA ASN A 190 -2.28 -14.41 -4.22
C ASN A 190 -0.95 -14.29 -3.46
N THR A 191 -0.81 -15.04 -2.35
CA THR A 191 0.41 -15.04 -1.51
C THR A 191 1.37 -16.19 -1.81
N HIS A 192 0.92 -17.18 -2.59
CA HIS A 192 1.69 -18.35 -2.96
C HIS A 192 2.41 -18.11 -4.28
N ILE A 193 3.74 -18.21 -4.23
CA ILE A 193 4.63 -18.05 -5.39
C ILE A 193 5.67 -19.16 -5.41
N SER A 194 6.27 -19.39 -6.56
CA SER A 194 7.31 -20.39 -6.79
C SER A 194 8.38 -19.86 -7.73
N LYS A 195 9.64 -20.14 -7.42
CA LYS A 195 10.76 -19.75 -8.27
C LYS A 195 10.60 -20.39 -9.66
N GLY A 196 10.84 -19.60 -10.70
CA GLY A 196 10.73 -20.02 -12.10
C GLY A 196 9.32 -19.95 -12.70
N GLU A 197 8.31 -19.55 -11.91
CA GLU A 197 6.96 -19.35 -12.45
C GLU A 197 6.92 -18.21 -13.46
N ASN A 198 6.02 -18.32 -14.44
CA ASN A 198 5.85 -17.28 -15.45
C ASN A 198 5.11 -16.09 -14.85
N ILE A 199 5.65 -14.90 -15.07
CA ILE A 199 5.07 -13.65 -14.61
C ILE A 199 4.86 -12.68 -15.78
N GLU A 200 3.87 -11.81 -15.62
CA GLU A 200 3.62 -10.69 -16.55
C GLU A 200 3.42 -9.40 -15.76
N ILE A 201 4.04 -8.33 -16.25
CA ILE A 201 3.90 -6.96 -15.72
C ILE A 201 3.34 -6.10 -16.84
N SER A 202 2.37 -5.26 -16.53
CA SER A 202 1.81 -4.31 -17.50
C SER A 202 1.48 -2.98 -16.85
N GLY A 203 1.88 -1.90 -17.51
CA GLY A 203 1.75 -0.54 -17.00
C GLY A 203 2.10 0.52 -18.04
N PHE A 204 2.39 1.73 -17.57
CA PHE A 204 2.58 2.91 -18.42
C PHE A 204 4.02 3.44 -18.30
N PRO A 205 4.97 2.90 -19.11
CA PRO A 205 6.36 3.35 -19.05
C PRO A 205 6.55 4.77 -19.57
N GLY A 206 7.44 5.52 -18.94
CA GLY A 206 7.82 6.88 -19.30
C GLY A 206 8.64 7.00 -20.59
N ASP A 207 9.41 5.96 -20.95
CA ASP A 207 10.24 5.97 -22.17
C ASP A 207 9.46 5.80 -23.48
N LYS A 208 8.15 5.49 -23.40
CA LYS A 208 7.30 5.30 -24.57
C LYS A 208 6.43 6.54 -24.79
N SER A 209 6.76 7.30 -25.85
CA SER A 209 6.11 8.58 -26.17
C SER A 209 4.66 8.45 -26.68
N ASP A 210 4.21 7.24 -26.98
CA ASP A 210 2.87 6.95 -27.47
C ASP A 210 1.81 6.84 -26.36
N ASN A 211 2.23 6.89 -25.09
CA ASN A 211 1.36 6.88 -23.90
C ASN A 211 0.36 5.71 -23.88
N ARG A 212 0.79 4.54 -24.34
CA ARG A 212 0.01 3.30 -24.27
C ARG A 212 0.43 2.42 -23.11
N GLN A 213 -0.43 1.47 -22.78
CA GLN A 213 -0.07 0.40 -21.86
C GLN A 213 0.90 -0.57 -22.55
N TYR A 214 2.02 -0.87 -21.91
CA TYR A 214 2.97 -1.88 -22.34
C TYR A 214 2.97 -3.05 -21.37
N LYS A 215 3.34 -4.23 -21.87
CA LYS A 215 3.52 -5.44 -21.09
C LYS A 215 4.88 -6.09 -21.35
N GLY A 216 5.45 -6.64 -20.29
CA GLY A 216 6.62 -7.51 -20.31
C GLY A 216 6.27 -8.87 -19.70
N LYS A 217 6.88 -9.94 -20.23
CA LYS A 217 6.73 -11.31 -19.72
C LYS A 217 8.10 -11.85 -19.34
N GLY A 218 8.14 -12.72 -18.33
CA GLY A 218 9.37 -13.38 -17.94
C GLY A 218 9.13 -14.41 -16.85
N LYS A 219 10.16 -14.72 -16.09
CA LYS A 219 10.10 -15.64 -14.96
C LYS A 219 10.43 -14.92 -13.66
N LEU A 220 9.83 -15.39 -12.57
CA LEU A 220 10.27 -15.05 -11.23
C LEU A 220 11.62 -15.74 -10.95
N GLU A 221 12.71 -14.98 -10.84
CA GLU A 221 14.06 -15.55 -10.71
C GLU A 221 14.39 -15.93 -9.27
N SER A 222 13.99 -15.07 -8.33
CA SER A 222 14.12 -15.30 -6.89
C SER A 222 13.17 -14.41 -6.12
N PHE A 223 12.98 -14.71 -4.84
CA PHE A 223 12.22 -13.89 -3.91
C PHE A 223 12.71 -14.19 -2.49
N ASP A 224 12.49 -13.26 -1.58
CA ASP A 224 12.64 -13.48 -0.15
C ASP A 224 11.27 -13.38 0.55
N GLU A 225 11.28 -13.14 1.87
CA GLU A 225 10.04 -12.96 2.62
C GLU A 225 9.18 -11.80 2.08
N ASN A 226 9.78 -10.70 1.61
CA ASN A 226 9.09 -9.43 1.33
C ASN A 226 9.24 -8.92 -0.10
N GLU A 227 10.23 -9.37 -0.86
CA GLU A 227 10.53 -8.87 -2.19
C GLU A 227 10.63 -9.98 -3.24
N MET A 228 10.36 -9.59 -4.49
CA MET A 228 10.44 -10.44 -5.67
C MET A 228 11.44 -9.84 -6.66
N TYR A 229 12.17 -10.70 -7.37
CA TYR A 229 13.24 -10.33 -8.28
C TYR A 229 13.09 -11.04 -9.63
N TYR A 230 13.23 -10.29 -10.72
CA TYR A 230 12.98 -10.76 -12.09
C TYR A 230 13.67 -9.87 -13.13
N THR A 231 13.82 -10.37 -14.35
CA THR A 231 14.40 -9.64 -15.48
C THR A 231 13.36 -9.17 -16.50
N VAL A 232 12.07 -9.14 -16.12
CA VAL A 232 11.03 -8.52 -16.95
C VAL A 232 11.34 -7.03 -17.12
N ASP A 233 11.50 -6.60 -18.37
CA ASP A 233 11.75 -5.21 -18.71
C ASP A 233 10.65 -4.27 -18.20
N THR A 234 11.06 -3.23 -17.48
CA THR A 234 10.20 -2.13 -17.02
C THR A 234 10.95 -0.81 -17.19
N PHE A 235 10.25 0.30 -16.93
CA PHE A 235 10.84 1.64 -16.98
C PHE A 235 9.97 2.57 -16.15
N SER A 236 10.61 3.57 -15.53
CA SER A 236 9.98 4.57 -14.67
C SER A 236 8.62 5.02 -15.22
N GLY A 237 7.61 5.05 -14.35
CA GLY A 237 6.19 5.19 -14.72
C GLY A 237 5.43 3.85 -14.62
N GLN A 238 6.13 2.71 -14.72
CA GLN A 238 5.55 1.40 -14.40
C GLN A 238 5.53 1.08 -12.90
N SER A 239 6.19 1.87 -12.04
CA SER A 239 5.96 1.88 -10.60
C SER A 239 4.49 1.69 -10.22
N GLY A 240 4.23 0.66 -9.42
CA GLY A 240 2.90 0.27 -8.95
C GLY A 240 2.14 -0.71 -9.87
N SER A 241 2.74 -1.13 -10.98
CA SER A 241 2.19 -2.20 -11.83
C SER A 241 2.07 -3.51 -11.04
N ALA A 242 0.97 -4.23 -11.23
CA ALA A 242 0.83 -5.58 -10.68
C ALA A 242 1.83 -6.54 -11.36
N ILE A 243 2.57 -7.28 -10.53
CA ILE A 243 3.28 -8.49 -10.95
C ILE A 243 2.27 -9.62 -10.89
N ARG A 244 1.96 -10.23 -12.04
CA ARG A 244 0.89 -11.22 -12.16
C ARG A 244 1.42 -12.61 -12.45
N ASP A 245 0.79 -13.61 -11.83
CA ASP A 245 0.97 -15.02 -12.19
C ASP A 245 0.27 -15.38 -13.52
N SER A 246 0.46 -16.62 -13.99
CA SER A 246 -0.19 -17.14 -15.21
C SER A 246 -1.72 -17.17 -15.18
N LYS A 247 -2.34 -17.08 -14.00
CA LYS A 247 -3.79 -17.01 -13.80
C LYS A 247 -4.29 -15.56 -13.67
N ASN A 248 -3.40 -14.59 -13.84
CA ASN A 248 -3.64 -13.16 -13.66
C ASN A 248 -4.00 -12.75 -12.22
N ASN A 249 -3.59 -13.52 -11.21
CA ASN A 249 -3.60 -13.05 -9.84
C ASN A 249 -2.39 -12.15 -9.59
N ILE A 250 -2.56 -11.13 -8.76
CA ILE A 250 -1.48 -10.26 -8.32
C ILE A 250 -0.69 -10.98 -7.23
N ILE A 251 0.60 -11.17 -7.48
CA ILE A 251 1.55 -11.80 -6.55
C ILE A 251 2.57 -10.79 -6.00
N GLY A 252 2.65 -9.60 -6.59
CA GLY A 252 3.51 -8.51 -6.16
C GLY A 252 3.15 -7.16 -6.80
N VAL A 253 3.83 -6.11 -6.35
CA VAL A 253 3.76 -4.75 -6.89
C VAL A 253 5.15 -4.34 -7.36
N HIS A 254 5.31 -4.05 -8.66
CA HIS A 254 6.56 -3.58 -9.23
C HIS A 254 6.91 -2.17 -8.73
N ALA A 255 8.19 -1.90 -8.46
CA ALA A 255 8.61 -0.59 -7.95
C ALA A 255 10.03 -0.17 -8.32
N TYR A 256 10.96 -1.10 -8.59
CA TYR A 256 12.39 -0.74 -8.70
C TYR A 256 13.13 -1.55 -9.76
N GLY A 257 14.23 -0.98 -10.26
CA GLY A 257 15.27 -1.72 -10.98
C GLY A 257 16.61 -1.67 -10.26
N ARG A 258 17.43 -2.70 -10.48
CA ARG A 258 18.76 -2.92 -9.90
C ARG A 258 19.74 -3.37 -10.98
N TYR A 259 21.02 -3.55 -10.64
CA TYR A 259 22.06 -3.86 -11.63
C TYR A 259 21.71 -5.00 -12.60
N ASN A 260 21.18 -6.10 -12.08
CA ASN A 260 20.93 -7.34 -12.83
C ASN A 260 19.47 -7.82 -12.77
N HIS A 261 18.55 -7.07 -12.17
CA HIS A 261 17.14 -7.45 -12.09
C HIS A 261 16.26 -6.25 -11.74
N ASN A 262 14.98 -6.32 -12.11
CA ASN A 262 13.91 -5.52 -11.55
C ASN A 262 13.33 -6.20 -10.31
N SER A 263 12.66 -5.42 -9.47
CA SER A 263 12.13 -5.88 -8.19
C SER A 263 10.82 -5.21 -7.80
N GLY A 264 10.12 -5.85 -6.87
CA GLY A 264 8.87 -5.33 -6.33
C GLY A 264 8.51 -5.97 -5.00
N VAL A 265 7.56 -5.35 -4.31
CA VAL A 265 7.04 -5.86 -3.04
C VAL A 265 6.23 -7.13 -3.29
N ARG A 266 6.59 -8.20 -2.61
CA ARG A 266 5.86 -9.46 -2.61
C ARG A 266 4.54 -9.29 -1.83
N ILE A 267 3.43 -9.78 -2.39
CA ILE A 267 2.21 -9.98 -1.61
C ILE A 267 2.41 -11.24 -0.76
N ASN A 268 2.95 -11.10 0.44
CA ASN A 268 2.97 -12.17 1.44
C ASN A 268 1.76 -12.06 2.39
N ASP A 269 1.64 -12.99 3.34
CA ASP A 269 0.54 -13.00 4.30
C ASP A 269 0.44 -11.73 5.15
N LEU A 270 1.58 -11.12 5.50
CA LEU A 270 1.62 -9.86 6.25
C LEU A 270 1.11 -8.69 5.40
N LYS A 271 1.54 -8.59 4.14
CA LYS A 271 1.05 -7.55 3.21
C LYS A 271 -0.43 -7.74 2.90
N LEU A 272 -0.89 -8.99 2.78
CA LEU A 272 -2.32 -9.29 2.63
C LEU A 272 -3.12 -8.80 3.85
N ASP A 273 -2.62 -9.02 5.07
CA ASP A 273 -3.27 -8.47 6.28
C ASP A 273 -3.33 -6.94 6.26
N TYR A 274 -2.26 -6.28 5.82
CA TYR A 274 -2.22 -4.81 5.75
C TYR A 274 -3.19 -4.24 4.71
N ILE A 275 -3.20 -4.82 3.50
CA ILE A 275 -4.14 -4.43 2.45
C ILE A 275 -5.57 -4.62 2.94
N ASN A 276 -5.87 -5.77 3.51
CA ASN A 276 -7.18 -6.09 4.09
C ASN A 276 -7.57 -5.11 5.20
N TYR A 277 -6.63 -4.74 6.08
CA TYR A 277 -6.86 -3.74 7.11
C TYR A 277 -7.23 -2.38 6.52
N TRP A 278 -6.47 -1.89 5.53
CA TRP A 278 -6.72 -0.60 4.89
C TRP A 278 -8.08 -0.52 4.19
N ILE A 279 -8.59 -1.64 3.68
CA ILE A 279 -9.91 -1.73 3.03
C ILE A 279 -11.04 -2.19 3.96
N GLY A 280 -10.79 -2.28 5.28
CA GLY A 280 -11.80 -2.64 6.27
C GLY A 280 -12.18 -4.12 6.33
N LYS A 281 -11.38 -5.02 5.72
CA LYS A 281 -11.58 -6.48 5.70
C LYS A 281 -10.66 -7.19 6.70
N TYR A 282 -10.71 -6.82 7.98
CA TYR A 282 -9.74 -7.25 8.99
C TYR A 282 -9.54 -8.78 9.07
N ARG A 283 -8.34 -9.25 8.69
CA ARG A 283 -7.95 -10.67 8.77
C ARG A 283 -7.44 -10.99 10.18
N SER A 284 -8.08 -11.98 10.83
CA SER A 284 -7.67 -12.48 12.14
C SER A 284 -6.98 -13.83 12.02
N HIS A 285 -6.11 -14.13 12.98
CA HIS A 285 -5.33 -15.36 13.01
C HIS A 285 -5.53 -16.07 14.35
N PRO A 286 -5.91 -17.37 14.36
CA PRO A 286 -6.00 -18.14 15.60
C PRO A 286 -4.68 -18.15 16.38
N TYR A 287 -4.77 -17.96 17.69
CA TYR A 287 -3.61 -17.95 18.58
C TYR A 287 -3.78 -18.85 19.80
N ASN A 288 -4.93 -18.76 20.48
CA ASN A 288 -5.35 -19.61 21.61
C ASN A 288 -4.26 -19.87 22.67
N LYS A 289 -3.62 -18.81 23.17
CA LYS A 289 -2.62 -18.91 24.25
C LYS A 289 -3.10 -18.25 25.54
N LYS A 290 -2.71 -18.83 26.68
CA LYS A 290 -2.82 -18.14 27.98
C LYS A 290 -1.74 -17.08 28.07
N VAL A 291 -2.11 -15.87 28.48
CA VAL A 291 -1.22 -14.71 28.50
C VAL A 291 -1.42 -13.85 29.74
N LYS A 292 -0.43 -13.02 30.05
CA LYS A 292 -0.49 -11.98 31.09
C LYS A 292 -0.15 -10.62 30.48
N VAL A 293 -0.82 -9.58 30.96
CA VAL A 293 -0.41 -8.19 30.70
C VAL A 293 0.75 -7.86 31.61
N ILE A 294 1.90 -7.48 31.03
CA ILE A 294 3.15 -7.28 31.80
C ILE A 294 3.42 -5.82 32.18
N LYS A 295 2.80 -4.86 31.49
CA LYS A 295 2.94 -3.45 31.83
C LYS A 295 1.94 -3.03 32.90
N SER A 296 2.38 -2.20 33.84
CA SER A 296 1.50 -1.56 34.83
C SER A 296 0.66 -0.44 34.21
N LYS A 297 1.21 0.25 33.20
CA LYS A 297 0.52 1.21 32.34
C LYS A 297 0.47 0.63 30.93
N TYR A 298 -0.72 0.24 30.47
CA TYR A 298 -0.94 -0.24 29.10
C TYR A 298 -2.05 0.60 28.44
N ILE A 299 -2.07 0.56 27.12
CA ILE A 299 -3.17 1.04 26.30
C ILE A 299 -3.79 -0.19 25.64
N TYR A 300 -5.11 -0.25 25.64
CA TYR A 300 -5.83 -1.27 24.90
C TYR A 300 -7.00 -0.62 24.16
N TRP A 301 -7.46 -1.32 23.13
CA TRP A 301 -8.40 -0.77 22.14
C TRP A 301 -9.71 -1.56 22.17
N LYS A 302 -10.82 -0.82 22.07
CA LYS A 302 -12.19 -1.33 22.02
C LYS A 302 -12.71 -1.53 20.60
N ASN A 303 -11.86 -1.33 19.60
CA ASN A 303 -12.13 -1.61 18.21
C ASN A 303 -10.82 -1.91 17.48
N ILE A 304 -10.91 -2.64 16.36
CA ILE A 304 -9.74 -3.16 15.65
C ILE A 304 -9.03 -2.07 14.84
N GLU A 305 -9.71 -0.97 14.56
CA GLU A 305 -9.17 0.22 13.91
C GLU A 305 -8.17 0.99 14.79
N ILE A 306 -8.06 0.62 16.08
CA ILE A 306 -7.12 1.22 17.02
C ILE A 306 -7.40 2.74 17.17
N THR A 307 -8.69 3.10 17.25
CA THR A 307 -9.14 4.50 17.42
C THR A 307 -9.86 4.74 18.75
N LYS A 308 -10.51 3.73 19.32
CA LYS A 308 -11.23 3.82 20.60
C LYS A 308 -10.45 3.15 21.72
N LYS A 309 -9.85 3.93 22.60
CA LYS A 309 -9.17 3.42 23.81
C LYS A 309 -10.20 2.90 24.81
N GLY A 310 -9.83 1.89 25.59
CA GLY A 310 -10.68 1.40 26.68
C GLY A 310 -10.29 1.98 28.05
N ASP A 311 -11.19 1.85 29.02
CA ASP A 311 -10.97 2.31 30.40
C ASP A 311 -10.10 1.32 31.17
N ASN A 312 -9.02 1.81 31.78
CA ASN A 312 -8.01 0.97 32.45
C ASN A 312 -8.49 0.26 33.73
N LYS A 313 -9.75 0.45 34.16
CA LYS A 313 -10.27 -0.05 35.45
C LYS A 313 -10.53 -1.55 35.51
N LEU A 314 -10.68 -2.24 34.37
CA LEU A 314 -11.12 -3.64 34.32
C LEU A 314 -10.00 -4.68 34.14
N ILE A 315 -8.79 -4.23 33.80
CA ILE A 315 -7.70 -5.11 33.41
C ILE A 315 -6.63 -5.07 34.50
N LYS A 316 -6.31 -6.23 35.05
CA LYS A 316 -5.29 -6.37 36.09
C LYS A 316 -3.99 -6.88 35.48
N LYS A 317 -2.87 -6.22 35.83
CA LYS A 317 -1.52 -6.72 35.58
C LYS A 317 -1.36 -8.11 36.19
N ASP A 318 -0.59 -8.98 35.54
CA ASP A 318 -0.27 -10.35 35.98
C ASP A 318 -1.47 -11.31 36.12
N LYS A 319 -2.71 -10.84 35.95
CA LYS A 319 -3.88 -11.70 35.77
C LYS A 319 -3.75 -12.46 34.44
N ALA A 320 -4.13 -13.73 34.47
CA ALA A 320 -4.18 -14.57 33.28
C ALA A 320 -5.40 -14.23 32.42
N TYR A 321 -5.18 -14.12 31.12
CA TYR A 321 -6.19 -13.98 30.06
C TYR A 321 -5.94 -15.05 28.99
N THR A 322 -6.89 -15.17 28.07
CA THR A 322 -6.73 -15.98 26.86
C THR A 322 -6.63 -15.05 25.66
N ALA A 323 -5.50 -15.06 24.96
CA ALA A 323 -5.35 -14.44 23.65
C ALA A 323 -5.86 -15.42 22.60
N LYS A 324 -7.10 -15.21 22.11
CA LYS A 324 -7.73 -16.12 21.15
C LYS A 324 -7.26 -15.88 19.73
N LEU A 325 -7.15 -14.61 19.35
CA LEU A 325 -6.81 -14.17 17.99
C LEU A 325 -5.67 -13.16 18.03
N TYR A 326 -4.92 -13.07 16.94
CA TYR A 326 -4.05 -11.93 16.67
C TYR A 326 -4.35 -11.27 15.32
N TYR A 327 -3.96 -10.01 15.21
CA TYR A 327 -4.10 -9.19 14.01
C TYR A 327 -2.77 -8.47 13.75
N ASN A 328 -2.29 -8.51 12.52
CA ASN A 328 -1.17 -7.68 12.07
C ASN A 328 -1.72 -6.34 11.56
N ILE A 329 -1.23 -5.23 12.10
CA ILE A 329 -1.77 -3.90 11.80
C ILE A 329 -0.70 -3.08 11.08
N PRO A 330 -1.05 -2.28 10.03
CA PRO A 330 -0.10 -1.47 9.24
C PRO A 330 0.71 -0.41 10.02
N ASN A 331 0.44 -0.27 11.32
CA ASN A 331 1.26 0.52 12.22
C ASN A 331 2.55 -0.20 12.66
N GLY A 332 2.79 -1.43 12.16
CA GLY A 332 3.97 -2.24 12.42
C GLY A 332 3.85 -3.16 13.64
N TYR A 333 2.68 -3.18 14.30
CA TYR A 333 2.47 -3.98 15.50
C TYR A 333 1.45 -5.08 15.29
N LYS A 334 1.64 -6.16 16.05
CA LYS A 334 0.65 -7.22 16.24
C LYS A 334 -0.19 -6.96 17.47
N TYR A 335 -1.50 -7.15 17.37
CA TYR A 335 -2.44 -6.99 18.47
C TYR A 335 -3.17 -8.30 18.78
N TYR A 336 -3.31 -8.63 20.06
CA TYR A 336 -4.04 -9.79 20.55
C TYR A 336 -5.45 -9.40 21.00
N SER A 337 -6.45 -10.20 20.60
CA SER A 337 -7.80 -10.14 21.16
C SER A 337 -7.85 -10.96 22.44
N LEU A 338 -7.96 -10.27 23.59
CA LEU A 338 -7.91 -10.89 24.91
C LEU A 338 -9.30 -11.16 25.47
N TYR A 339 -9.41 -12.29 26.17
CA TYR A 339 -10.62 -12.75 26.84
C TYR A 339 -10.30 -13.14 28.28
N ASP A 340 -11.20 -12.83 29.21
CA ASP A 340 -11.07 -13.25 30.60
C ASP A 340 -11.44 -14.73 30.81
N GLU A 341 -11.38 -15.19 32.06
CA GLU A 341 -11.72 -16.56 32.46
C GLU A 341 -13.19 -16.93 32.22
N LYS A 342 -14.08 -15.94 32.18
CA LYS A 342 -15.51 -16.10 31.86
C LYS A 342 -15.78 -15.95 30.36
N ASN A 343 -14.73 -15.98 29.54
CA ASN A 343 -14.79 -15.82 28.10
C ASN A 343 -15.37 -14.47 27.64
N ARG A 344 -15.30 -13.43 28.47
CA ARG A 344 -15.71 -12.07 28.10
C ARG A 344 -14.58 -11.39 27.36
N TRP A 345 -14.91 -10.74 26.26
CA TRP A 345 -13.93 -9.99 25.47
C TRP A 345 -13.48 -8.73 26.20
N MET A 346 -12.16 -8.54 26.29
CA MET A 346 -11.55 -7.46 27.04
C MET A 346 -11.15 -6.29 26.15
N GLY A 347 -10.62 -6.59 24.96
CA GLY A 347 -10.09 -5.61 24.01
C GLY A 347 -8.92 -6.15 23.19
N TYR A 348 -8.37 -5.28 22.36
CA TYR A 348 -7.14 -5.50 21.61
C TYR A 348 -5.92 -4.92 22.34
N PHE A 349 -4.89 -5.72 22.52
CA PHE A 349 -3.67 -5.34 23.24
C PHE A 349 -2.46 -5.49 22.34
N ASN A 350 -1.55 -4.52 22.38
CA ASN A 350 -0.29 -4.65 21.65
C ASN A 350 0.46 -5.87 22.18
N SER A 351 0.89 -6.76 21.28
CA SER A 351 1.61 -7.98 21.63
C SER A 351 2.88 -7.73 22.45
N ASN A 352 3.52 -6.56 22.31
CA ASN A 352 4.68 -6.15 23.11
C ASN A 352 4.36 -5.90 24.59
N ASP A 353 3.08 -5.73 24.93
CA ASP A 353 2.61 -5.53 26.32
C ASP A 353 2.14 -6.84 26.97
N ILE A 354 2.27 -7.97 26.25
CA ILE A 354 1.70 -9.26 26.59
C ILE A 354 2.78 -10.34 26.64
N LYS A 355 2.75 -11.19 27.68
CA LYS A 355 3.64 -12.35 27.82
C LYS A 355 2.83 -13.65 27.83
N VAL A 356 3.27 -14.64 27.06
CA VAL A 356 2.70 -15.99 27.09
C VAL A 356 3.02 -16.66 28.42
N VAL A 357 1.99 -17.23 29.05
CA VAL A 357 2.15 -18.10 30.23
C VAL A 357 2.47 -19.49 29.71
N LYS A 358 3.60 -20.05 30.14
CA LYS A 358 3.97 -21.44 29.85
C LYS A 358 3.15 -22.39 30.70
#